data_AF-A0A1E5QT60-F1
#
_entry.id   AF-A0A1E5QT60-F1
#
_cell.length_a   1.000
_cell.length_b   1.000
_cell.length_c   1.000
_cell.angle_alpha   90.00
_cell.angle_beta   90.00
_cell.angle_gamma   90.00
#
_symmetry.space_group_name_H-M   'P 1'
#
loop_
_entity.id
_entity.type
_entity.pdbx_description
1 polymer ?
#
loop_
_entity_poly.entity_id
_entity_poly.type
_entity_poly.pdbx_seq_one_letter_code
_entity_poly.pdbx_strand_id
1 'polypeptide(L)'
;MEQSEIRYRNKTISDYHLSRTWDENKEFLLKSELIMSSKTLMPMYPYVVEDEWEVIADKSDEGMGDLVFTDGNGNFAVVEVKYLDLHSTGGTASSRRTKKRQKVKEQAVKYAEIYRKKKFVKSVKSFIFTNEMRRPTEIRLVPRPILKV
;
A
#
# COMPACT_ATOMS: atom_id res chain seq x y z
N MET A 1 -8.81 -4.65 16.68
CA MET A 1 -9.12 -3.24 16.38
C MET A 1 -10.62 -3.13 16.44
N GLU A 2 -11.14 -2.19 17.24
CA GLU A 2 -12.58 -2.05 17.42
C GLU A 2 -13.23 -1.35 16.23
N GLN A 3 -14.52 -1.61 16.00
CA GLN A 3 -15.26 -1.03 14.87
C GLN A 3 -15.33 0.50 14.91
N SER A 4 -15.41 1.10 16.11
CA SER A 4 -15.36 2.56 16.28
C SER A 4 -14.01 3.14 15.86
N GLU A 5 -12.92 2.48 16.22
CA GLU A 5 -11.55 2.86 15.89
C GLU A 5 -11.29 2.81 14.37
N ILE A 6 -11.77 1.76 13.70
CA ILE A 6 -11.68 1.63 12.23
C ILE A 6 -12.41 2.78 11.53
N ARG A 7 -13.65 3.07 11.94
CA ARG A 7 -14.44 4.16 11.35
C ARG A 7 -13.79 5.53 11.57
N TYR A 8 -13.27 5.75 12.78
CA TYR A 8 -12.58 6.99 13.12
C TYR A 8 -11.34 7.19 12.25
N ARG A 9 -10.44 6.20 12.19
CA ARG A 9 -9.24 6.26 11.35
C ARG A 9 -9.56 6.47 9.88
N ASN A 10 -10.49 5.69 9.34
CA ASN A 10 -10.90 5.83 7.94
C ASN A 10 -11.40 7.25 7.64
N LYS A 11 -12.23 7.81 8.52
CA LYS A 11 -12.72 9.19 8.38
C LYS A 11 -11.58 10.20 8.43
N THR A 12 -10.74 10.14 9.48
CA THR A 12 -9.64 11.09 9.67
C THR A 12 -8.66 11.09 8.50
N ILE A 13 -8.26 9.91 8.02
CA ILE A 13 -7.36 9.77 6.87
C ILE A 13 -8.03 10.29 5.61
N SER A 14 -9.30 9.93 5.37
CA SER A 14 -10.04 10.41 4.18
C SER A 14 -10.19 11.93 4.18
N ASP A 15 -10.52 12.55 5.33
CA ASP A 15 -10.68 14.00 5.45
C ASP A 15 -9.36 14.75 5.22
N TYR A 16 -8.24 14.18 5.69
CA TYR A 16 -6.91 14.73 5.42
C TYR A 16 -6.59 14.74 3.92
N HIS A 17 -6.82 13.62 3.23
CA HIS A 17 -6.59 13.53 1.79
C HIS A 17 -7.55 14.44 1.00
N LEU A 18 -8.80 14.55 1.43
CA LEU A 18 -9.80 15.41 0.79
C LEU A 18 -9.46 16.90 0.92
N SER A 19 -8.90 17.32 2.06
CA SER A 19 -8.55 18.72 2.32
C SER A 19 -7.20 19.13 1.75
N ARG A 20 -6.29 18.19 1.48
CA ARG A 20 -4.95 18.44 0.92
C ARG A 20 -4.99 18.60 -0.60
N THR A 21 -5.76 19.57 -1.09
CA THR A 21 -5.97 19.82 -2.53
C THR A 21 -4.82 20.54 -3.22
N TRP A 22 -3.84 21.04 -2.47
CA TRP A 22 -2.70 21.82 -2.97
C TRP A 22 -1.49 20.96 -3.35
N ASP A 23 -1.50 19.66 -3.04
CA ASP A 23 -0.36 18.78 -3.28
C ASP A 23 -0.42 18.18 -4.69
N GLU A 24 0.49 18.64 -5.56
CA GLU A 24 0.62 18.17 -6.94
C GLU A 24 1.51 16.92 -7.09
N ASN A 25 2.01 16.36 -5.99
CA ASN A 25 2.85 15.17 -6.04
C ASN A 25 2.05 13.99 -6.61
N LYS A 26 2.51 13.47 -7.75
CA LYS A 26 1.80 12.42 -8.50
C LYS A 26 1.60 11.12 -7.70
N GLU A 27 2.50 10.80 -6.77
CA GLU A 27 2.37 9.62 -5.90
C GLU A 27 1.33 9.88 -4.80
N PHE A 28 1.31 11.09 -4.24
CA PHE A 28 0.26 11.53 -3.31
C PHE A 28 -1.13 11.53 -3.98
N LEU A 29 -1.24 12.04 -5.20
CA LEU A 29 -2.50 12.05 -5.96
C LEU A 29 -3.01 10.63 -6.24
N LEU A 30 -2.11 9.72 -6.66
CA LEU A 30 -2.45 8.31 -6.88
C LEU A 30 -2.88 7.60 -5.58
N LYS A 31 -2.20 7.90 -4.46
CA LYS A 31 -2.55 7.41 -3.13
C LYS A 31 -3.94 7.90 -2.70
N SER A 32 -4.21 9.19 -2.91
CA SER A 32 -5.48 9.84 -2.59
C SER A 32 -6.64 9.27 -3.41
N GLU A 33 -6.44 9.01 -4.70
CA GLU A 33 -7.44 8.35 -5.56
C GLU A 33 -7.85 6.99 -4.98
N LEU A 34 -6.86 6.20 -4.54
CA LEU A 34 -7.11 4.89 -3.95
C LEU A 34 -7.92 4.98 -2.64
N ILE A 35 -7.55 5.91 -1.76
CA ILE A 35 -8.26 6.12 -0.48
C ILE A 35 -9.71 6.53 -0.75
N MET A 36 -9.91 7.54 -1.62
CA MET A 36 -11.25 8.07 -1.88
C MET A 36 -12.15 7.09 -2.62
N SER A 37 -11.56 6.18 -3.40
CA SER A 37 -12.28 5.16 -4.17
C SER A 37 -12.16 3.76 -3.56
N SER A 38 -11.77 3.63 -2.29
CA SER A 38 -11.43 2.34 -1.65
C SER A 38 -12.58 1.33 -1.74
N LYS A 39 -13.82 1.77 -1.53
CA LYS A 39 -15.03 0.91 -1.63
C LYS A 39 -15.22 0.29 -3.01
N THR A 40 -14.74 0.97 -4.06
CA THR A 40 -14.85 0.53 -5.46
C THR A 40 -13.61 -0.25 -5.88
N LEU A 41 -12.42 0.24 -5.55
CA LEU A 41 -11.14 -0.33 -5.99
C LEU A 41 -10.69 -1.51 -5.14
N MET A 42 -11.08 -1.54 -3.86
CA MET A 42 -10.76 -2.58 -2.88
C MET A 42 -12.00 -2.96 -2.06
N PRO A 43 -13.08 -3.48 -2.68
CA PRO A 43 -14.34 -3.76 -1.99
C PRO A 43 -14.20 -4.77 -0.82
N MET A 44 -13.19 -5.63 -0.87
CA MET A 44 -12.87 -6.58 0.21
C MET A 44 -12.16 -5.93 1.41
N TYR A 45 -11.59 -4.74 1.24
CA TYR A 45 -10.87 -3.98 2.27
C TYR A 45 -11.23 -2.49 2.16
N PRO A 46 -12.49 -2.11 2.42
CA PRO A 46 -12.99 -0.78 2.08
C PRO A 46 -12.50 0.34 3.03
N TYR A 47 -11.93 0.01 4.19
CA TYR A 47 -11.57 0.99 5.21
C TYR A 47 -10.06 1.19 5.29
N VAL A 48 -9.56 2.40 5.07
CA VAL A 48 -8.16 2.75 5.35
C VAL A 48 -7.98 2.95 6.86
N VAL A 49 -6.92 2.40 7.44
CA VAL A 49 -6.64 2.50 8.88
C VAL A 49 -5.24 3.03 9.19
N GLU A 50 -4.33 3.01 8.22
CA GLU A 50 -2.99 3.56 8.35
C GLU A 50 -2.62 4.26 7.03
N ASP A 51 -1.99 5.42 7.13
CA ASP A 51 -1.34 6.17 6.04
C ASP A 51 0.06 6.56 6.53
N GLU A 52 1.08 6.34 5.71
CA GLU A 52 2.48 6.66 6.04
C GLU A 52 2.91 6.11 7.42
N TRP A 53 2.70 4.81 7.63
CA TRP A 53 2.94 4.18 8.94
C TRP A 53 4.38 3.70 9.11
N GLU A 54 4.90 3.81 10.33
CA GLU A 54 6.23 3.29 10.66
C GLU A 54 6.23 1.77 10.64
N VAL A 55 7.05 1.19 9.76
CA VAL A 55 7.16 -0.25 9.60
C VAL A 55 7.72 -0.89 10.87
N ILE A 56 8.65 -0.19 11.52
CA ILE A 56 9.18 -0.52 12.83
C ILE A 56 8.95 0.69 13.71
N ALA A 57 8.27 0.48 14.84
CA ALA A 57 7.90 1.55 15.76
C ALA A 57 9.13 2.34 16.21
N ASP A 58 8.99 3.67 16.21
CA ASP A 58 10.00 4.66 16.59
C ASP A 58 11.26 4.63 15.70
N LYS A 59 11.15 4.06 14.49
CA LYS A 59 12.25 3.90 13.53
C LYS A 59 11.82 4.18 12.09
N SER A 60 11.45 5.43 11.83
CA SER A 60 11.06 5.90 10.49
C SER A 60 12.18 5.72 9.44
N ASP A 61 13.45 5.71 9.86
CA ASP A 61 14.61 5.42 9.02
C ASP A 61 14.67 3.94 8.55
N GLU A 62 14.04 3.02 9.28
CA GLU A 62 13.93 1.61 8.90
C GLU A 62 12.76 1.33 7.92
N GLY A 63 11.97 2.36 7.61
CA GLY A 63 11.01 2.40 6.51
C GLY A 63 9.60 2.83 6.93
N MET A 64 8.93 3.51 5.99
CA MET A 64 7.52 3.89 6.10
C MET A 64 6.71 3.14 5.04
N GLY A 65 5.60 2.52 5.45
CA GLY A 65 4.66 1.88 4.55
C GLY A 65 3.57 2.86 4.11
N ASP A 66 3.06 2.70 2.89
CA ASP A 66 2.15 3.71 2.33
C ASP A 66 0.75 3.62 2.92
N LEU A 67 0.06 2.49 2.76
CA LEU A 67 -1.33 2.34 3.18
C LEU A 67 -1.63 0.97 3.77
N VAL A 68 -2.54 0.94 4.75
CA VAL A 68 -3.18 -0.28 5.23
C VAL A 68 -4.68 -0.15 5.21
N PHE A 69 -5.34 -1.09 4.54
CA PHE A 69 -6.80 -1.22 4.52
C PHE A 69 -7.27 -2.45 5.32
N THR A 70 -8.54 -2.45 5.74
CA THR A 70 -9.17 -3.57 6.43
C THR A 70 -10.62 -3.81 5.98
N ASP A 71 -11.06 -5.05 6.14
CA ASP A 71 -12.48 -5.44 6.04
C ASP A 71 -13.29 -5.13 7.31
N GLY A 72 -12.59 -4.72 8.37
CA GLY A 72 -13.15 -4.47 9.70
C GLY A 72 -13.28 -5.71 10.59
N ASN A 73 -12.98 -6.90 10.08
CA ASN A 73 -13.09 -8.18 10.80
C ASN A 73 -11.73 -8.78 11.16
N GLY A 74 -10.66 -7.98 11.04
CA GLY A 74 -9.28 -8.38 11.34
C GLY A 74 -8.49 -8.87 10.13
N ASN A 75 -9.03 -8.76 8.92
CA ASN A 75 -8.28 -9.01 7.69
C ASN A 75 -7.77 -7.67 7.14
N PHE A 76 -6.52 -7.66 6.69
CA PHE A 76 -5.84 -6.44 6.26
C PHE A 76 -5.22 -6.59 4.87
N ALA A 77 -5.13 -5.46 4.17
CA ALA A 77 -4.40 -5.32 2.93
C ALA A 77 -3.35 -4.22 3.11
N VAL A 78 -2.07 -4.59 3.05
CA VAL A 78 -0.97 -3.64 2.97
C VAL A 78 -0.77 -3.29 1.50
N VAL A 79 -0.83 -2.01 1.17
CA VAL A 79 -0.75 -1.52 -0.21
C VAL A 79 0.42 -0.55 -0.32
N GLU A 80 1.37 -0.87 -1.20
CA GLU A 80 2.44 0.05 -1.57
C GLU A 80 2.10 0.75 -2.89
N VAL A 81 2.25 2.06 -2.91
CA VAL A 81 1.88 2.93 -4.03
C VAL A 81 3.14 3.38 -4.77
N LYS A 82 3.13 3.33 -6.10
CA LYS A 82 4.24 3.85 -6.89
C LYS A 82 3.77 4.56 -8.14
N TYR A 83 4.12 5.85 -8.25
CA TYR A 83 4.00 6.54 -9.53
C TYR A 83 5.24 6.23 -10.41
N LEU A 84 4.97 5.73 -11.61
CA LEU A 84 5.96 5.41 -12.64
C LEU A 84 5.92 6.46 -13.74
N ASP A 85 7.10 6.93 -14.14
CA ASP A 85 7.23 7.78 -15.32
C ASP A 85 7.07 6.92 -16.57
N LEU A 86 5.90 7.02 -17.20
CA LEU A 86 5.56 6.29 -18.42
C LEU A 86 5.91 7.08 -19.70
N HIS A 87 6.28 8.36 -19.58
CA HIS A 87 6.56 9.22 -20.72
C HIS A 87 8.01 9.06 -21.22
N SER A 88 8.96 8.90 -20.31
CA SER A 88 10.36 8.68 -20.69
C SER A 88 10.53 7.37 -21.47
N THR A 89 11.15 7.43 -22.64
CA THR A 89 11.40 6.25 -23.50
C THR A 89 12.88 5.83 -23.49
N GLY A 90 13.20 4.70 -24.14
CA GLY A 90 14.56 4.16 -24.21
C GLY A 90 14.92 3.12 -23.13
N GLY A 91 16.04 2.42 -23.33
CA GLY A 91 16.46 1.27 -22.52
C GLY A 91 16.69 1.61 -21.04
N THR A 92 17.27 2.77 -20.75
CA THR A 92 17.50 3.25 -19.37
C THR A 92 16.19 3.53 -18.64
N ALA A 93 15.23 4.22 -19.29
CA ALA A 93 13.92 4.50 -18.70
C ALA A 93 13.14 3.21 -18.44
N SER A 94 13.19 2.26 -19.40
CA SER A 94 12.60 0.93 -19.26
C SER A 94 13.18 0.17 -18.06
N SER A 95 14.51 0.10 -17.97
CA SER A 95 15.22 -0.57 -16.87
C SER A 95 14.88 0.05 -15.50
N ARG A 96 14.80 1.39 -15.44
CA ARG A 96 14.41 2.12 -14.22
C ARG A 96 12.98 1.77 -13.80
N ARG A 97 12.02 1.72 -14.73
CA ARG A 97 10.64 1.29 -14.43
C ARG A 97 10.60 -0.14 -13.92
N THR A 98 11.30 -1.07 -14.56
CA THR A 98 11.39 -2.47 -14.11
C THR A 98 11.95 -2.58 -12.69
N LYS A 99 13.04 -1.87 -12.38
CA LYS A 99 13.60 -1.81 -11.02
C LYS A 99 12.61 -1.25 -10.00
N LYS A 100 11.90 -0.16 -10.33
CA LYS A 100 10.86 0.42 -9.45
C LYS A 100 9.73 -0.57 -9.19
N ARG A 101 9.23 -1.26 -10.23
CA ARG A 101 8.18 -2.28 -10.09
C ARG A 101 8.63 -3.45 -9.21
N GLN A 102 9.86 -3.90 -9.36
CA GLN A 102 10.40 -4.98 -8.54
C GLN A 102 10.52 -4.53 -7.08
N LYS A 103 11.06 -3.34 -6.84
CA LYS A 103 11.22 -2.78 -5.49
C LYS A 103 9.88 -2.61 -4.77
N VAL A 104 8.86 -2.06 -5.42
CA VAL A 104 7.54 -1.87 -4.79
C VAL A 104 6.87 -3.21 -4.45
N LYS A 105 7.05 -4.25 -5.28
CA LYS A 105 6.58 -5.62 -4.97
C LYS A 105 7.28 -6.19 -3.74
N GLU A 106 8.59 -6.03 -3.64
CA GLU A 106 9.39 -6.49 -2.50
C GLU A 106 8.99 -5.76 -1.21
N GLN A 107 8.77 -4.44 -1.29
CA GLN A 107 8.27 -3.65 -0.14
C GLN A 107 6.89 -4.12 0.31
N ALA A 108 5.94 -4.28 -0.61
CA ALA A 108 4.58 -4.70 -0.27
C ALA A 108 4.57 -6.04 0.47
N VAL A 109 5.37 -6.99 0.01
CA VAL A 109 5.52 -8.30 0.66
C VAL A 109 6.20 -8.16 2.03
N LYS A 110 7.33 -7.46 2.12
CA LYS A 110 8.07 -7.26 3.38
C LYS A 110 7.17 -6.62 4.43
N TYR A 111 6.46 -5.55 4.08
CA TYR A 111 5.63 -4.80 5.02
C TYR A 111 4.37 -5.56 5.41
N ALA A 112 3.77 -6.34 4.52
CA ALA A 112 2.70 -7.27 4.88
C ALA A 112 3.13 -8.29 5.92
N GLU A 113 4.32 -8.88 5.78
CA GLU A 113 4.86 -9.84 6.77
C GLU A 113 5.17 -9.19 8.12
N ILE A 114 5.56 -7.93 8.14
CA ILE A 114 5.78 -7.17 9.37
C ILE A 114 4.43 -6.84 10.03
N TYR A 115 3.47 -6.32 9.26
CA TYR A 115 2.14 -5.98 9.76
C TYR A 115 1.39 -7.19 10.32
N ARG A 116 1.60 -8.38 9.73
CA ARG A 116 1.02 -9.67 10.17
C ARG A 116 1.31 -10.00 11.63
N LYS A 117 2.41 -9.47 12.20
CA LYS A 117 2.83 -9.75 13.58
C LYS A 117 1.99 -9.01 14.64
N LYS A 118 1.16 -8.04 14.24
CA LYS A 118 0.32 -7.29 15.19
C LYS A 118 -0.76 -8.20 15.79
N LYS A 119 -0.96 -8.14 17.12
CA LYS A 119 -1.86 -9.06 17.86
C LYS A 119 -3.31 -9.10 17.38
N PHE A 120 -3.81 -8.00 16.80
CA PHE A 120 -5.20 -7.88 16.35
C PHE A 120 -5.44 -8.39 14.92
N VAL A 121 -4.39 -8.85 14.23
CA VAL A 121 -4.44 -9.25 12.82
C VAL A 121 -4.77 -10.73 12.70
N LYS A 122 -5.80 -11.06 11.92
CA LYS A 122 -6.15 -12.44 11.55
C LYS A 122 -5.46 -12.86 10.26
N SER A 123 -5.46 -11.98 9.25
CA SER A 123 -4.76 -12.22 7.99
C SER A 123 -4.29 -10.91 7.36
N VAL A 124 -3.22 -10.99 6.57
CA VAL A 124 -2.70 -9.88 5.77
C VAL A 124 -2.41 -10.36 4.35
N LYS A 125 -2.82 -9.55 3.39
CA LYS A 125 -2.43 -9.65 1.98
C LYS A 125 -1.60 -8.44 1.56
N SER A 126 -0.63 -8.66 0.68
CA SER A 126 0.20 -7.62 0.07
C SER A 126 -0.38 -7.20 -1.28
N PHE A 127 -0.41 -5.90 -1.53
CA PHE A 127 -0.86 -5.31 -2.79
C PHE A 127 0.14 -4.24 -3.25
N ILE A 128 0.18 -4.02 -4.55
CA ILE A 128 0.80 -2.84 -5.14
C ILE A 128 -0.24 -2.03 -5.89
N PHE A 129 -0.07 -0.72 -5.93
CA PHE A 129 -0.86 0.17 -6.77
C PHE A 129 0.06 1.13 -7.54
N THR A 130 -0.01 1.11 -8.86
CA THR A 130 0.78 1.97 -9.73
C THR A 130 -0.15 2.61 -10.75
N ASN A 131 0.27 3.73 -11.31
CA ASN A 131 -0.45 4.45 -12.37
C ASN A 131 -0.53 3.68 -13.70
N GLU A 132 -0.08 2.42 -13.76
CA GLU A 132 -0.28 1.52 -14.90
C GLU A 132 -1.54 0.64 -14.72
N MET A 133 -2.10 0.58 -13.51
CA MET A 133 -3.17 -0.36 -13.15
C MET A 133 -4.45 0.38 -12.81
N ARG A 134 -5.59 -0.19 -13.20
CA ARG A 134 -6.92 0.35 -12.85
C ARG A 134 -7.34 0.12 -11.40
N ARG A 135 -6.68 -0.82 -10.70
CA ARG A 135 -6.93 -1.18 -9.30
C ARG A 135 -5.68 -1.81 -8.68
N PRO A 136 -5.57 -1.82 -7.34
CA PRO A 136 -4.48 -2.51 -6.66
C PRO A 136 -4.42 -3.99 -7.06
N THR A 137 -3.20 -4.50 -7.24
CA THR A 137 -2.95 -5.89 -7.62
C THR A 137 -2.36 -6.65 -6.45
N GLU A 138 -3.00 -7.74 -6.06
CA GLU A 138 -2.49 -8.64 -5.02
C GLU A 138 -1.17 -9.26 -5.48
N ILE A 139 -0.13 -9.11 -4.67
CA ILE A 139 1.14 -9.80 -4.86
C ILE A 139 1.09 -11.06 -4.00
N ARG A 140 1.15 -12.21 -4.66
CA ARG A 140 1.31 -13.48 -3.98
C ARG A 140 2.79 -13.68 -3.70
N LEU A 141 3.11 -14.04 -2.46
CA LEU A 141 4.38 -14.66 -2.11
C LEU A 141 4.54 -15.91 -2.98
N VAL A 142 5.38 -15.84 -4.01
CA VAL A 142 5.92 -17.07 -4.59
C VAL A 142 6.99 -17.52 -3.60
N PRO A 143 6.86 -18.69 -2.95
CA PRO A 143 7.97 -19.24 -2.19
C PRO A 143 9.15 -19.30 -3.15
N ARG A 144 10.26 -18.61 -2.82
CA ARG A 144 11.48 -18.82 -3.61
C ARG A 144 11.78 -20.31 -3.53
N PRO A 145 11.94 -21.02 -4.67
CA PRO A 145 12.40 -22.40 -4.60
C PRO A 145 13.72 -22.38 -3.82
N ILE A 146 13.79 -23.23 -2.78
CA ILE A 146 15.04 -23.48 -2.08
C ILE A 146 15.96 -24.05 -3.15
N LEU A 147 16.91 -23.23 -3.62
CA LEU A 147 18.04 -23.72 -4.38
C LEU A 147 18.80 -24.63 -3.42
N LYS A 148 18.59 -25.94 -3.55
CA LYS A 148 19.49 -26.93 -2.99
C LYS A 148 20.83 -26.71 -3.70
N VAL A 149 21.79 -26.14 -2.97
CA VAL A 149 23.21 -26.18 -3.32
C VAL A 149 23.72 -27.58 -3.04
#